data_AF-N0B1G2-F1
#
_entry.id   AF-N0B1G2-F1
#
_cell.length_a   1.000
_cell.length_b   1.000
_cell.length_c   1.000
_cell.angle_alpha   90.00
_cell.angle_beta   90.00
_cell.angle_gamma   90.00
#
_symmetry.space_group_name_H-M   'P 1'
#
loop_
_entity.id
_entity.type
_entity.pdbx_description
1 polymer ?
#
loop_
_entity_poly.entity_id
_entity_poly.type
_entity_poly.pdbx_seq_one_letter_code
_entity_poly.pdbx_strand_id
1 'polypeptide(L)'
;MVPISIDEFIKKMAKDSKDFNKKDIKESILAAAERKKNGVGCIQCGENIWAIGSGVTGTDMCFTCSTGETDHSKDYELDIVCY
;
A
#
# COMPACT_ATOMS: atom_id res chain seq x y z
N MET A 1 -0.78 7.73 8.39
CA MET A 1 -1.10 6.31 8.14
C MET A 1 -0.86 5.52 9.41
N VAL A 2 -1.62 4.45 9.57
CA VAL A 2 -1.53 3.50 10.69
C VAL A 2 -0.61 2.35 10.28
N PRO A 3 0.53 2.14 10.95
CA PRO A 3 1.42 1.03 10.67
C PRO A 3 0.72 -0.32 10.87
N ILE A 4 0.89 -1.24 9.93
CA ILE A 4 0.40 -2.61 10.01
C ILE A 4 1.40 -3.60 9.39
N SER A 5 1.45 -4.83 9.89
CA SER A 5 2.21 -5.88 9.23
C SER A 5 1.47 -6.40 7.99
N ILE A 6 2.21 -6.93 7.01
CA ILE A 6 1.61 -7.49 5.80
C ILE A 6 0.61 -8.61 6.11
N ASP A 7 0.92 -9.49 7.05
CA ASP A 7 0.05 -10.63 7.37
C ASP A 7 -1.26 -10.18 8.05
N GLU A 8 -1.22 -9.17 8.91
CA GLU A 8 -2.44 -8.62 9.52
C GLU A 8 -3.30 -7.87 8.49
N PHE A 9 -2.67 -7.15 7.55
CA PHE A 9 -3.39 -6.50 6.46
C PHE A 9 -4.11 -7.51 5.56
N ILE A 10 -3.43 -8.58 5.14
CA ILE A 10 -4.00 -9.65 4.32
C ILE A 10 -5.14 -10.37 5.06
N LYS A 11 -5.02 -10.60 6.38
CA LYS A 11 -6.10 -11.18 7.19
C LYS A 11 -7.34 -10.28 7.23
N LYS A 12 -7.16 -8.96 7.32
CA LYS A 12 -8.28 -7.99 7.28
C LYS A 12 -8.95 -7.99 5.91
N MET A 13 -8.18 -7.85 4.84
CA MET A 13 -8.70 -7.90 3.46
C MET A 13 -9.48 -9.18 3.13
N ALA A 14 -8.97 -10.32 3.58
CA ALA A 14 -9.59 -11.62 3.34
C ALA A 14 -10.94 -11.82 4.04
N LYS A 15 -11.23 -11.05 5.10
CA LYS A 15 -12.56 -11.07 5.75
C LYS A 15 -13.59 -10.34 4.90
N ASP A 16 -13.15 -9.35 4.15
CA ASP A 16 -14.02 -8.44 3.41
C ASP A 16 -14.27 -8.89 1.97
N SER A 17 -13.49 -9.84 1.45
CA SER A 17 -13.54 -10.22 0.03
C SER A 17 -13.24 -11.71 -0.25
N LYS A 18 -14.16 -12.39 -0.97
CA LYS A 18 -14.09 -13.85 -1.26
C LYS A 18 -13.23 -14.23 -2.48
N ASP A 19 -12.89 -13.27 -3.35
CA ASP A 19 -12.30 -13.53 -4.68
C ASP A 19 -10.82 -13.16 -4.83
N PHE A 20 -10.11 -12.81 -3.75
CA PHE A 20 -8.71 -12.37 -3.87
C PHE A 20 -7.70 -13.51 -3.63
N ASN A 21 -6.75 -13.67 -4.57
CA ASN A 21 -5.58 -14.50 -4.35
C ASN A 21 -4.65 -13.80 -3.35
N LYS A 22 -4.75 -14.21 -2.08
CA LYS A 22 -3.97 -13.66 -0.95
C LYS A 22 -2.46 -13.69 -1.20
N LYS A 23 -1.98 -14.68 -1.95
CA LYS A 23 -0.56 -14.84 -2.23
C LYS A 23 -0.08 -13.76 -3.20
N ASP A 24 -0.77 -13.60 -4.33
CA ASP A 24 -0.39 -12.63 -5.36
C ASP A 24 -0.40 -11.21 -4.79
N ILE A 25 -1.44 -10.85 -4.04
CA ILE A 25 -1.55 -9.50 -3.47
C ILE A 25 -0.48 -9.23 -2.40
N LYS A 26 -0.11 -10.26 -1.61
CA LYS A 26 0.97 -10.16 -0.64
C LYS A 26 2.29 -9.88 -1.36
N GLU A 27 2.57 -10.60 -2.44
CA GLU A 27 3.77 -10.40 -3.26
C GLU A 27 3.77 -9.01 -3.91
N SER A 28 2.63 -8.54 -4.44
CA SER A 28 2.50 -7.20 -5.02
C SER A 28 2.73 -6.07 -4.01
N ILE A 29 2.19 -6.19 -2.80
CA ILE A 29 2.39 -5.19 -1.73
C ILE A 29 3.85 -5.18 -1.26
N LEU A 30 4.47 -6.35 -1.09
CA LEU A 30 5.89 -6.41 -0.73
C LEU A 30 6.79 -5.81 -1.82
N ALA A 31 6.48 -6.07 -3.10
CA ALA A 31 7.20 -5.45 -4.20
C ALA A 31 7.04 -3.92 -4.21
N ALA A 32 5.84 -3.40 -3.91
CA ALA A 32 5.61 -1.96 -3.77
C ALA A 32 6.37 -1.36 -2.56
N ALA A 33 6.45 -2.07 -1.44
CA ALA A 33 7.24 -1.65 -0.30
C ALA A 33 8.73 -1.51 -0.64
N GLU A 34 9.29 -2.48 -1.38
CA GLU A 34 10.67 -2.40 -1.86
C GLU A 34 10.88 -1.22 -2.83
N ARG A 35 9.93 -0.96 -3.73
CA ARG A 35 9.98 0.24 -4.59
C ARG A 35 9.98 1.53 -3.76
N LYS A 36 9.13 1.63 -2.74
CA LYS A 36 9.08 2.78 -1.82
C LYS A 36 10.41 2.97 -1.09
N LYS A 37 11.01 1.90 -0.56
CA LYS A 37 12.33 1.95 0.10
C LYS A 37 13.43 2.42 -0.84
N ASN A 38 13.34 2.06 -2.12
CA ASN A 38 14.26 2.50 -3.16
C ASN A 38 13.98 3.93 -3.68
N GLY A 39 13.06 4.67 -3.04
CA GLY A 39 12.77 6.06 -3.40
C GLY A 39 11.93 6.23 -4.66
N VAL A 40 11.22 5.18 -5.11
CA VAL A 40 10.25 5.32 -6.20
C VAL A 40 9.15 6.28 -5.74
N GLY A 41 9.00 7.37 -6.48
CA GLY A 41 7.97 8.38 -6.26
C GLY A 41 6.70 8.10 -7.06
N CYS A 42 5.64 8.82 -6.70
CA CYS A 42 4.34 8.77 -7.34
C CYS A 42 4.46 9.23 -8.80
N ILE A 43 3.88 8.46 -9.72
CA ILE A 43 3.87 8.77 -11.16
C ILE A 43 3.16 10.09 -11.51
N GLN A 44 2.36 10.65 -10.60
CA GLN A 44 1.59 11.87 -10.82
C GLN A 44 2.21 13.11 -10.17
N CYS A 45 2.70 13.00 -8.93
CA CYS A 45 3.18 14.16 -8.15
C CYS A 45 4.62 14.02 -7.63
N GLY A 46 5.25 12.85 -7.77
CA GLY A 46 6.61 12.60 -7.28
C GLY A 46 6.74 12.34 -5.78
N GLU A 47 5.68 12.47 -4.98
CA GLU A 47 5.71 12.12 -3.54
C GLU A 47 5.95 10.62 -3.32
N ASN A 48 6.35 10.23 -2.11
CA ASN A 48 6.51 8.81 -1.77
C ASN A 48 5.21 8.03 -2.03
N ILE A 49 5.34 6.86 -2.66
CA ILE A 49 4.19 6.00 -2.95
C ILE A 49 3.54 5.48 -1.66
N TRP A 50 2.26 5.12 -1.75
CA TRP A 50 1.55 4.40 -0.70
C TRP A 50 1.68 2.90 -0.99
N ALA A 51 2.55 2.18 -0.26
CA ALA A 51 2.97 0.85 -0.67
C ALA A 51 1.81 -0.16 -0.70
N ILE A 52 0.93 -0.11 0.30
CA ILE A 52 -0.29 -0.92 0.32
C ILE A 52 -1.17 -0.61 -0.90
N GLY A 53 -1.53 0.65 -1.12
CA GLY A 53 -2.37 1.06 -2.25
C GLY A 53 -1.76 0.72 -3.61
N SER A 54 -0.46 0.93 -3.75
CA SER A 54 0.29 0.60 -4.97
C SER A 54 0.35 -0.90 -5.24
N GLY A 55 0.50 -1.71 -4.19
CA GLY A 55 0.44 -3.17 -4.33
C GLY A 55 -0.94 -3.68 -4.72
N VAL A 56 -2.01 -3.07 -4.18
CA VAL A 56 -3.40 -3.46 -4.48
C VAL A 56 -3.85 -3.00 -5.86
N THR A 57 -3.50 -1.78 -6.27
CA THR A 57 -3.94 -1.19 -7.55
C THR A 57 -3.01 -1.50 -8.72
N GLY A 58 -1.77 -1.94 -8.44
CA GLY A 58 -0.74 -2.17 -9.45
C GLY A 58 -0.12 -0.87 -10.02
N THR A 59 -0.28 0.26 -9.33
CA THR A 59 0.22 1.56 -9.79
C THR A 59 1.05 2.26 -8.70
N ASP A 60 2.18 2.86 -9.09
CA ASP A 60 3.05 3.59 -8.16
C ASP A 60 2.48 5.00 -7.89
N MET A 61 1.46 5.08 -7.04
CA MET A 61 0.77 6.30 -6.67
C MET A 61 0.86 6.57 -5.16
N CYS A 62 0.92 7.85 -4.78
CA CYS A 62 0.76 8.24 -3.38
C CYS A 62 -0.71 8.15 -2.96
N PHE A 63 -0.97 8.23 -1.66
CA PHE A 63 -2.33 8.16 -1.12
C PHE A 63 -3.24 9.22 -1.73
N THR A 64 -2.82 10.48 -1.67
CA THR A 64 -3.61 11.62 -2.16
C THR A 64 -3.98 11.50 -3.63
N CYS A 65 -3.05 11.08 -4.48
CA CYS A 65 -3.36 10.88 -5.90
C CYS A 65 -4.26 9.67 -6.13
N SER A 66 -4.21 8.65 -5.26
CA SER A 66 -5.02 7.43 -5.36
C SER A 66 -6.46 7.64 -4.91
N THR A 67 -6.67 8.39 -3.82
CA THR A 67 -7.98 8.53 -3.17
C THR A 67 -8.62 9.91 -3.38
N GLY A 68 -7.82 10.92 -3.71
CA GLY A 68 -8.24 12.33 -3.66
C GLY A 68 -8.30 12.91 -2.24
N GLU A 69 -7.97 12.12 -1.22
CA GLU A 69 -8.01 12.53 0.19
C GLU A 69 -6.64 12.97 0.67
N THR A 70 -6.60 13.93 1.59
CA THR A 70 -5.34 14.42 2.18
C THR A 70 -5.09 13.90 3.59
N ASP A 71 -6.14 13.47 4.30
CA ASP A 71 -6.04 12.89 5.64
C ASP A 71 -5.92 11.38 5.57
N HIS A 72 -4.69 10.88 5.61
CA HIS A 72 -4.38 9.45 5.68
C HIS A 72 -4.18 8.96 7.12
N SER A 73 -4.67 9.66 8.15
CA SER A 73 -4.41 9.33 9.56
C SER A 73 -5.02 7.99 9.99
N LYS A 74 -6.05 7.52 9.29
CA LYS A 74 -6.77 6.27 9.58
C LYS A 74 -6.46 5.13 8.62
N ASP A 75 -5.73 5.42 7.55
CA ASP A 75 -5.40 4.46 6.50
C ASP A 75 -4.14 3.67 6.81
N TYR A 76 -4.15 2.39 6.44
CA TYR A 76 -3.05 1.50 6.73
C TYR A 76 -1.85 1.73 5.80
N GLU A 77 -0.65 1.55 6.33
CA GLU A 77 0.59 1.41 5.57
C GLU A 77 1.48 0.36 6.23
N LEU A 78 2.38 -0.26 5.45
CA LEU A 78 3.28 -1.25 6.01
C LEU A 78 4.23 -0.65 7.05
N ASP A 79 4.35 -1.33 8.18
CA ASP A 79 5.27 -0.99 9.27
C ASP A 79 6.72 -0.83 8.79
N ILE A 80 7.18 -1.69 7.88
CA ILE A 80 8.53 -1.68 7.30
C ILE A 80 8.85 -0.47 6.40
N VAL A 81 7.88 0.40 6.11
CA VAL A 81 8.07 1.64 5.32
C VAL A 81 7.50 2.89 6.02
N CYS A 82 7.14 2.77 7.29
CA CYS A 82 6.77 3.89 8.15
C CYS A 82 8.01 4.31 8.96
N TYR A 83 8.76 5.28 8.46
CA TYR A 83 9.95 5.86 9.09
C TYR A 83 9.75 7.33 9.47
#